data_AF-A0A151TQK7-F1
#
_entry.id   AF-A0A151TQK7-F1
#
_cell.length_a   1.000
_cell.length_b   1.000
_cell.length_c   1.000
_cell.angle_alpha   90.00
_cell.angle_beta   90.00
_cell.angle_gamma   90.00
#
_symmetry.space_group_name_H-M   'P 1'
#
loop_
_entity.id
_entity.type
_entity.pdbx_description
1 polymer ?
#
loop_
_entity_poly.entity_id
_entity_poly.type
_entity_poly.pdbx_seq_one_letter_code
_entity_poly.pdbx_strand_id
1 'polypeptide(L)'
;MRLNPEKCVFGVHGGKFLGFMITCSGIEANLDKCQALINMRSPKNHKEVQRLAGRLASLSRFIPKLAEKAKPIFHLLKKPKEFCWSDQCEQAFTSFKQFLSAPPILSKPTYQADLLLYLIVADNAISSALVQENDKKKTPIYFISRVLQDTER
;
A
#
# COMPACT_ATOMS: atom_id res chain seq x y z
N MET A 1 -13.61 19.53 26.01
CA MET A 1 -12.60 18.98 25.08
C MET A 1 -11.30 19.75 25.27
N ARG A 2 -10.13 19.09 25.32
CA ARG A 2 -8.80 19.74 25.44
C ARG A 2 -7.91 19.32 24.26
N LEU A 3 -7.14 20.26 23.71
CA LEU A 3 -6.21 20.02 22.60
C LEU A 3 -4.78 19.96 23.13
N ASN A 4 -3.91 19.18 22.47
CA ASN A 4 -2.47 19.21 22.72
C ASN A 4 -1.81 20.18 21.72
N PRO A 5 -1.34 21.36 22.15
CA PRO A 5 -0.75 22.36 21.25
C PRO A 5 0.42 21.84 20.42
N GLU A 6 1.26 20.95 20.98
CA GLU A 6 2.44 20.40 20.29
C GLU A 6 2.07 19.49 19.10
N LYS A 7 0.86 18.93 19.11
CA LYS A 7 0.36 18.04 18.06
C LYS A 7 -0.65 18.73 17.14
N CYS A 8 -1.02 19.97 17.44
CA CYS A 8 -1.96 20.73 16.64
C CYS A 8 -1.23 21.47 15.52
N VAL A 9 -1.78 21.38 14.31
CA VAL A 9 -1.26 22.04 13.13
C VAL A 9 -2.41 22.84 12.51
N PHE A 10 -2.21 24.13 12.28
CA PHE A 10 -3.24 25.05 11.79
C PHE A 10 -2.74 25.85 10.59
N GLY A 11 -3.63 26.16 9.64
CA GLY A 11 -3.33 27.04 8.50
C GLY A 11 -2.30 26.50 7.50
N VAL A 12 -2.04 25.18 7.48
CA VAL A 12 -1.06 24.56 6.57
C VAL A 12 -1.71 24.08 5.27
N HIS A 13 -0.95 24.12 4.17
CA HIS A 13 -1.39 23.62 2.86
C HIS A 13 -1.43 22.08 2.76
N GLY A 14 -0.80 21.40 3.71
CA GLY A 14 -0.84 19.95 3.84
C GLY A 14 -0.22 19.47 5.14
N GLY A 15 -0.54 18.25 5.56
CA GLY A 15 -0.09 17.72 6.84
C GLY A 15 -0.39 16.25 7.07
N LYS A 16 0.20 15.71 8.15
CA LYS A 16 -0.01 14.32 8.60
C LYS A 16 -1.38 14.20 9.26
N PHE A 17 -2.23 13.32 8.76
CA PHE A 17 -3.54 13.01 9.34
C PHE A 17 -3.86 11.52 9.24
N LEU A 18 -4.22 10.89 10.38
CA LEU A 18 -4.54 9.45 10.49
C LEU A 18 -3.53 8.52 9.79
N GLY A 19 -2.25 8.90 9.79
CA GLY A 19 -1.18 8.11 9.19
C GLY A 19 -1.04 8.25 7.67
N PHE A 20 -1.65 9.27 7.06
CA PHE A 20 -1.49 9.71 5.67
C PHE A 20 -0.95 11.14 5.61
N MET A 21 -0.48 11.55 4.44
CA MET A 21 -0.19 12.95 4.12
C MET A 21 -1.38 13.49 3.33
N ILE A 22 -2.01 14.57 3.79
CA ILE A 22 -3.11 15.23 3.08
C ILE A 22 -2.55 16.52 2.50
N THR A 23 -2.65 16.71 1.19
CA THR A 23 -2.17 17.89 0.47
C THR A 23 -3.27 18.43 -0.45
N CYS A 24 -3.06 19.60 -1.04
CA CYS A 24 -3.95 20.13 -2.07
C CYS A 24 -4.03 19.22 -3.32
N SER A 25 -2.98 18.44 -3.59
CA SER A 25 -2.93 17.49 -4.69
C SER A 25 -3.67 16.18 -4.42
N GLY A 26 -3.89 15.83 -3.15
CA GLY A 26 -4.67 14.66 -2.77
C GLY A 26 -4.22 14.00 -1.46
N ILE A 27 -4.39 12.69 -1.41
CA ILE A 27 -3.99 11.82 -0.31
C ILE A 27 -2.71 11.12 -0.73
N GLU A 28 -1.64 11.38 0.02
CA GLU A 28 -0.31 10.87 -0.21
C GLU A 28 0.08 9.82 0.85
N ALA A 29 0.95 8.90 0.46
CA ALA A 29 1.53 7.95 1.38
C ALA A 29 2.38 8.68 2.42
N ASN A 30 2.36 8.21 3.67
CA ASN A 30 3.21 8.79 4.69
C ASN A 30 4.69 8.49 4.38
N LEU A 31 5.46 9.56 4.15
CA LEU A 31 6.87 9.49 3.80
C LEU A 31 7.70 8.70 4.82
N ASP A 32 7.42 8.84 6.12
CA ASP A 32 8.14 8.09 7.17
C ASP A 32 7.91 6.58 7.01
N LYS A 33 6.68 6.17 6.66
CA LYS A 33 6.35 4.74 6.43
C LYS A 33 7.02 4.21 5.17
N CYS A 34 7.05 5.01 4.09
CA CYS A 34 7.75 4.65 2.86
C CYS A 34 9.25 4.52 3.11
N GLN A 35 9.88 5.53 3.72
CA GLN A 35 11.31 5.53 4.06
C GLN A 35 11.68 4.37 4.98
N ALA A 36 10.85 4.05 5.97
CA ALA A 36 11.08 2.92 6.85
C ALA A 36 11.16 1.59 6.08
N LEU A 37 10.37 1.42 5.01
CA LEU A 37 10.41 0.23 4.14
C LEU A 37 11.59 0.29 3.16
N ILE A 38 11.84 1.42 2.52
CA ILE A 38 12.96 1.63 1.58
C ILE A 38 14.30 1.32 2.25
N ASN A 39 14.50 1.85 3.45
CA ASN A 39 15.74 1.70 4.23
C ASN A 39 15.83 0.36 4.97
N MET A 40 14.79 -0.47 4.92
CA MET A 40 14.77 -1.77 5.59
C MET A 40 15.74 -2.73 4.90
N ARG A 41 16.60 -3.43 5.64
CA ARG A 41 17.37 -4.56 5.09
C ARG A 41 16.46 -5.77 4.82
N SER A 42 16.90 -6.69 3.98
CA SER A 42 16.16 -7.92 3.70
C SER A 42 15.90 -8.73 5.00
N PRO A 43 14.66 -9.23 5.19
CA PRO A 43 14.30 -10.05 6.34
C PRO A 43 15.14 -11.31 6.46
N LYS A 44 15.60 -11.63 7.67
CA LYS A 44 16.40 -12.83 7.98
C LYS A 44 15.66 -13.88 8.79
N ASN A 45 14.44 -13.58 9.25
CA ASN A 45 13.63 -14.48 10.05
C ASN A 45 12.13 -14.17 9.93
N HIS A 46 11.30 -15.08 10.43
CA HIS A 46 9.84 -14.96 10.38
C HIS A 46 9.31 -13.67 11.04
N LYS A 47 9.88 -13.25 12.18
CA LYS A 47 9.47 -12.01 12.86
C LYS A 47 9.73 -10.77 12.00
N GLU A 48 10.85 -10.74 11.28
CA GLU A 48 11.16 -9.65 10.34
C GLU A 48 10.23 -9.66 9.13
N VAL A 49 9.81 -10.83 8.64
CA VAL A 49 8.79 -10.92 7.57
C VAL A 49 7.44 -10.43 8.07
N GLN A 50 7.02 -10.75 9.29
CA GLN A 50 5.79 -10.21 9.88
C GLN A 50 5.83 -8.68 9.97
N ARG A 51 6.98 -8.11 10.37
CA ARG A 51 7.18 -6.65 10.39
C ARG A 51 7.07 -6.05 8.99
N LEU A 52 7.67 -6.68 7.98
CA LEU A 52 7.55 -6.25 6.58
C LEU A 52 6.10 -6.30 6.10
N ALA A 53 5.39 -7.39 6.38
CA ALA A 53 3.97 -7.55 6.02
C ALA A 53 3.10 -6.46 6.68
N GLY A 54 3.33 -6.14 7.96
CA GLY A 54 2.64 -5.05 8.65
C GLY A 54 2.92 -3.67 8.02
N ARG A 55 4.17 -3.41 7.61
CA ARG A 55 4.54 -2.17 6.90
C ARG A 55 3.84 -2.08 5.54
N LEU A 56 3.85 -3.15 4.74
CA LEU A 56 3.15 -3.23 3.46
C LEU A 56 1.63 -3.04 3.63
N ALA A 57 1.03 -3.67 4.65
CA ALA A 57 -0.39 -3.51 4.95
C ALA A 57 -0.75 -2.04 5.25
N SER A 58 0.11 -1.33 5.99
CA SER A 58 -0.10 0.10 6.29
C SER A 58 -0.04 1.03 5.08
N LEU A 59 0.51 0.55 3.95
CA LEU A 59 0.65 1.26 2.67
C LEU A 59 -0.23 0.65 1.57
N SER A 60 -1.01 -0.38 1.88
CA SER A 60 -1.75 -1.20 0.90
C SER A 60 -2.65 -0.39 -0.03
N ARG A 61 -3.26 0.68 0.48
CA ARG A 61 -4.11 1.62 -0.28
C ARG A 61 -3.41 2.23 -1.50
N PHE A 62 -2.08 2.34 -1.48
CA PHE A 62 -1.27 2.97 -2.54
C PHE A 62 -0.64 1.96 -3.51
N ILE A 63 -0.70 0.67 -3.20
CA ILE A 63 0.05 -0.36 -3.93
C ILE A 63 -0.92 -1.18 -4.80
N PRO A 64 -0.93 -0.98 -6.12
CA PRO A 64 -1.74 -1.80 -7.02
C PRO A 64 -1.20 -3.23 -7.04
N LYS A 65 -2.14 -4.19 -7.00
CA LYS A 65 -1.86 -5.64 -7.02
C LYS A 65 -0.93 -6.12 -5.90
N LEU A 66 -1.02 -5.50 -4.71
CA LEU A 66 -0.17 -5.84 -3.57
C LEU A 66 -0.18 -7.35 -3.26
N ALA A 67 -1.34 -7.99 -3.20
CA ALA A 67 -1.48 -9.39 -2.80
C ALA A 67 -0.78 -10.36 -3.78
N GLU A 68 -0.85 -10.05 -5.07
CA GLU A 68 -0.17 -10.82 -6.12
C GLU A 68 1.35 -10.64 -6.00
N LYS A 69 1.83 -9.39 -5.96
CA LYS A 69 3.26 -9.06 -5.87
C LYS A 69 3.91 -9.53 -4.57
N ALA A 70 3.16 -9.54 -3.47
CA ALA A 70 3.66 -9.95 -2.16
C ALA A 70 3.53 -11.47 -1.91
N LYS A 71 3.01 -12.25 -2.88
CA LYS A 71 2.84 -13.70 -2.78
C LYS A 71 4.07 -14.45 -2.22
N PRO A 72 5.31 -14.27 -2.74
CA PRO A 72 6.47 -14.98 -2.22
C PRO A 72 6.75 -14.62 -0.74
N ILE A 73 6.56 -13.35 -0.36
CA ILE A 73 6.77 -12.87 1.01
C ILE A 73 5.67 -13.42 1.95
N PHE A 74 4.42 -13.41 1.51
CA PHE A 74 3.28 -13.90 2.31
C PHE A 74 3.30 -15.42 2.48
N HIS A 75 3.91 -16.16 1.56
CA HIS A 75 4.15 -17.59 1.75
C HIS A 75 4.99 -17.85 3.02
N LEU A 76 6.02 -17.03 3.26
CA LEU A 76 6.87 -17.14 4.44
C LEU A 76 6.13 -16.84 5.76
N LEU A 77 5.00 -16.12 5.72
CA LEU A 77 4.18 -15.89 6.91
C LEU A 77 3.53 -17.18 7.44
N LYS A 78 3.30 -18.17 6.57
CA LYS A 78 2.70 -19.47 6.93
C LYS A 78 3.61 -20.37 7.76
N LYS A 79 4.80 -19.89 8.16
CA LYS A 79 5.81 -20.64 8.93
C LYS A 79 6.19 -21.98 8.25
N PRO A 80 6.83 -21.93 7.07
CA PRO A 80 7.39 -23.14 6.46
C PRO A 80 8.38 -23.81 7.42
N LYS A 81 8.59 -25.12 7.26
CA LYS A 81 9.51 -25.94 8.10
C LYS A 81 10.91 -25.34 8.16
N GLU A 82 11.39 -24.81 7.04
CA GLU A 82 12.65 -24.09 6.93
C GLU A 82 12.39 -22.67 6.42
N PHE A 83 12.97 -21.68 7.09
CA PHE A 83 12.92 -20.30 6.64
C PHE A 83 13.96 -20.10 5.54
N CYS A 84 13.50 -19.76 4.34
CA CYS A 84 14.37 -19.39 3.23
C CYS A 84 13.88 -18.09 2.59
N TRP A 85 14.68 -17.04 2.66
CA TRP A 85 14.44 -15.81 1.93
C TRP A 85 14.97 -15.98 0.50
N SER A 86 14.09 -16.37 -0.42
CA SER A 86 14.45 -16.70 -1.80
C SER A 86 14.69 -15.46 -2.67
N ASP A 87 15.31 -15.65 -3.83
CA ASP A 87 15.49 -14.59 -4.83
C ASP A 87 14.16 -13.96 -5.28
N GLN A 88 13.09 -14.75 -5.33
CA GLN A 88 11.74 -14.24 -5.60
C GLN A 88 11.23 -13.31 -4.49
N CYS A 89 11.55 -13.62 -3.22
CA CYS A 89 11.23 -12.73 -2.10
C CYS A 89 12.03 -11.44 -2.19
N GLU A 90 13.32 -11.52 -2.52
CA GLU A 90 14.19 -10.36 -2.67
C GLU A 90 13.78 -9.46 -3.85
N GLN A 91 13.41 -10.06 -4.98
CA GLN A 91 12.91 -9.34 -6.14
C GLN A 91 11.59 -8.61 -5.83
N ALA A 92 10.63 -9.29 -5.18
CA ALA A 92 9.38 -8.67 -4.76
C ALA A 92 9.64 -7.52 -3.78
N PHE A 93 10.51 -7.73 -2.80
CA PHE A 93 10.87 -6.71 -1.81
C PHE A 93 11.53 -5.49 -2.46
N THR A 94 12.48 -5.70 -3.36
CA THR A 94 13.15 -4.63 -4.12
C THR A 94 12.15 -3.87 -5.01
N SER A 95 11.24 -4.58 -5.67
CA SER A 95 10.17 -3.95 -6.45
C SER A 95 9.27 -3.06 -5.59
N PHE A 96 8.92 -3.49 -4.37
CA PHE A 96 8.17 -2.63 -3.44
C PHE A 96 8.95 -1.38 -3.02
N LYS A 97 10.25 -1.50 -2.76
CA LYS A 97 11.08 -0.32 -2.44
C LYS A 97 11.11 0.68 -3.58
N GLN A 98 11.33 0.21 -4.80
CA GLN A 98 11.34 1.04 -6.01
C GLN A 98 9.98 1.70 -6.24
N PHE A 99 8.88 0.96 -6.10
CA PHE A 99 7.54 1.53 -6.24
C PHE A 99 7.26 2.60 -5.18
N LEU A 100 7.66 2.35 -3.93
CA LEU A 100 7.42 3.25 -2.80
C LEU A 100 8.37 4.45 -2.75
N SER A 101 9.37 4.56 -3.65
CA SER A 101 10.17 5.78 -3.78
C SER A 101 9.36 6.91 -4.42
N ALA A 102 8.33 6.58 -5.21
CA ALA A 102 7.42 7.52 -5.84
C ALA A 102 5.99 6.93 -5.87
N PRO A 103 5.33 6.76 -4.70
CA PRO A 103 3.99 6.22 -4.65
C PRO A 103 3.00 7.18 -5.30
N PRO A 104 1.90 6.68 -5.88
CA PRO A 104 0.90 7.54 -6.52
C PRO A 104 0.20 8.43 -5.48
N ILE A 105 -0.12 9.66 -5.89
CA ILE A 105 -1.05 10.52 -5.15
C ILE A 105 -2.47 10.05 -5.46
N LEU A 106 -3.24 9.74 -4.42
CA LEU A 106 -4.62 9.31 -4.56
C LEU A 106 -5.54 10.53 -4.48
N SER A 107 -6.55 10.57 -5.32
CA SER A 107 -7.51 11.67 -5.31
C SER A 107 -8.63 11.41 -4.31
N LYS A 108 -9.15 12.50 -3.72
CA LYS A 108 -10.41 12.42 -2.96
C LYS A 108 -11.57 12.19 -3.94
N PRO A 109 -12.57 11.37 -3.61
CA PRO A 109 -13.78 11.26 -4.43
C PRO A 109 -14.43 12.64 -4.61
N THR A 110 -14.81 12.95 -5.84
CA THR A 110 -15.55 14.16 -6.17
C THR A 110 -17.03 13.83 -6.32
N TYR A 111 -17.89 14.67 -5.75
CA TYR A 111 -19.33 14.50 -5.90
C TYR A 111 -19.69 14.64 -7.38
N GLN A 112 -20.52 13.75 -7.91
CA GLN A 112 -20.96 13.69 -9.33
C GLN A 112 -19.91 13.22 -10.36
N ALA A 113 -18.69 12.89 -9.95
CA ALA A 113 -17.73 12.28 -10.85
C ALA A 113 -18.11 10.82 -11.16
N ASP A 114 -17.89 10.39 -12.40
CA ASP A 114 -18.06 8.99 -12.78
C ASP A 114 -16.97 8.15 -12.10
N LEU A 115 -17.41 7.08 -11.43
CA LEU A 115 -16.53 6.12 -10.76
C LEU A 115 -16.37 4.88 -11.63
N LEU A 116 -15.12 4.57 -11.94
CA LEU A 116 -14.71 3.38 -12.67
C LEU A 116 -14.05 2.40 -11.70
N LEU A 117 -14.49 1.14 -11.76
CA LEU A 117 -13.86 0.04 -11.04
C LEU A 117 -13.09 -0.85 -12.02
N TYR A 118 -11.77 -0.84 -11.91
CA TYR A 118 -10.93 -1.77 -12.64
C TYR A 118 -10.71 -3.02 -11.79
N LEU A 119 -11.01 -4.20 -12.34
CA LEU A 119 -10.87 -5.48 -11.66
C LEU A 119 -9.86 -6.35 -12.41
N ILE A 120 -9.00 -7.02 -11.65
CA ILE A 120 -8.05 -8.00 -12.16
C ILE A 120 -8.12 -9.21 -11.23
N VAL A 121 -8.30 -10.38 -11.85
CA VAL A 121 -8.29 -11.67 -11.17
C VAL A 121 -7.06 -12.42 -11.65
N ALA A 122 -6.26 -12.91 -10.71
CA ALA A 122 -5.14 -13.81 -10.92
C ALA A 122 -5.39 -15.09 -10.10
N ASP A 123 -4.65 -16.16 -10.40
CA ASP A 123 -4.85 -17.52 -9.83
C ASP A 123 -4.96 -17.56 -8.29
N ASN A 124 -4.32 -16.61 -7.60
CA ASN A 124 -4.28 -16.60 -6.13
C ASN A 124 -4.68 -15.25 -5.52
N ALA A 125 -5.14 -14.29 -6.31
CA ALA A 125 -5.45 -12.96 -5.80
C ALA A 125 -6.47 -12.22 -6.68
N ILE A 126 -7.32 -11.42 -6.05
CA ILE A 126 -8.16 -10.43 -6.72
C ILE A 126 -7.65 -9.05 -6.34
N SER A 127 -7.52 -8.18 -7.33
CA SER A 127 -7.14 -6.78 -7.14
C SER A 127 -8.11 -5.86 -7.84
N SER A 128 -8.37 -4.71 -7.24
CA SER A 128 -9.16 -3.68 -7.89
C SER A 128 -8.59 -2.28 -7.65
N ALA A 129 -8.88 -1.39 -8.59
CA ALA A 129 -8.60 0.03 -8.50
C ALA A 129 -9.89 0.80 -8.69
N LEU A 130 -10.26 1.59 -7.68
CA LEU A 130 -11.30 2.59 -7.81
C LEU A 130 -10.68 3.86 -8.39
N VAL A 131 -11.23 4.32 -9.50
CA VAL A 131 -10.73 5.46 -10.27
C VAL A 131 -11.91 6.41 -10.51
N GLN A 132 -11.69 7.71 -10.41
CA GLN A 132 -12.67 8.69 -10.92
C GLN A 132 -12.20 9.26 -12.24
N GLU A 133 -13.16 9.54 -13.12
CA GLU A 133 -12.94 10.21 -14.40
C GLU A 133 -13.57 11.60 -14.38
N ASN A 134 -12.74 12.63 -14.48
CA ASN A 134 -13.15 14.04 -14.60
C ASN A 134 -12.50 14.61 -15.86
N ASP A 135 -13.27 15.24 -16.75
CA ASP A 135 -12.75 15.90 -17.97
C ASP A 135 -11.79 15.01 -18.79
N LYS A 136 -12.14 13.72 -18.95
CA LYS A 136 -11.33 12.67 -19.60
C LYS A 136 -10.01 12.32 -18.90
N LYS A 137 -9.75 12.86 -17.71
CA LYS A 137 -8.61 12.51 -16.86
C LYS A 137 -9.02 11.48 -15.80
N LYS A 138 -8.37 10.33 -15.84
CA LYS A 138 -8.55 9.24 -14.86
C LYS A 138 -7.59 9.41 -13.71
N THR A 139 -8.11 9.51 -12.48
CA THR A 139 -7.28 9.61 -11.27
C THR A 139 -7.64 8.52 -10.27
N PRO A 140 -6.64 7.80 -9.72
CA PRO A 140 -6.89 6.72 -8.78
C PRO A 140 -7.35 7.28 -7.42
N ILE A 141 -8.41 6.69 -6.88
CA ILE A 141 -8.92 6.98 -5.53
C ILE A 141 -8.40 5.96 -4.53
N TYR A 142 -8.40 4.68 -4.91
CA TYR A 142 -8.12 3.60 -3.98
C TYR A 142 -7.63 2.34 -4.69
N PHE A 143 -6.59 1.69 -4.16
CA PHE A 143 -6.20 0.34 -4.55
C PHE A 143 -6.54 -0.66 -3.44
N ILE A 144 -7.14 -1.78 -3.82
CA ILE A 144 -7.39 -2.92 -2.93
C ILE A 144 -6.89 -4.19 -3.61
N SER A 145 -6.30 -5.07 -2.81
CA SER A 145 -5.77 -6.34 -3.29
C SER A 145 -5.87 -7.36 -2.18
N ARG A 146 -6.41 -8.54 -2.51
CA ARG A 146 -6.72 -9.61 -1.56
C ARG A 146 -6.25 -10.94 -2.12
N VAL A 147 -5.64 -11.75 -1.25
CA VAL A 147 -5.31 -13.15 -1.55
C VAL A 147 -6.60 -13.97 -1.52
N LEU A 148 -6.81 -14.83 -2.52
CA LEU A 148 -7.93 -15.75 -2.55
C LEU A 148 -7.80 -16.82 -1.45
N GLN A 149 -8.90 -17.08 -0.76
CA GLN A 149 -9.04 -18.22 0.14
C GLN A 149 -9.02 -19.52 -0.67
N ASP A 150 -8.70 -20.63 -0.01
CA ASP A 150 -8.57 -21.92 -0.72
C ASP A 150 -9.91 -22.39 -1.33
N THR A 151 -11.05 -21.96 -0.80
CA THR A 151 -12.40 -22.22 -1.35
C THR A 151 -12.78 -21.33 -2.54
N GLU A 152 -12.03 -20.26 -2.79
CA GLU A 152 -12.25 -19.30 -3.87
C GLU A 152 -11.28 -19.50 -5.04
N ARG A 153 -10.40 -20.50 -4.95
CA ARG A 153 -9.45 -20.89 -6.00
C ARG A 153 -10.03 -21.96 -6.90
#